data_AF-A0A9W4IF81-F1
#
_entry.id   AF-A0A9W4IF81-F1
#
_cell.length_a   1.000
_cell.length_b   1.000
_cell.length_c   1.000
_cell.angle_alpha   90.00
_cell.angle_beta   90.00
_cell.angle_gamma   90.00
#
_symmetry.space_group_name_H-M   'P 1'
#
loop_
_entity.id
_entity.type
_entity.pdbx_description
1 polymer ?
#
loop_
_entity_poly.entity_id
_entity_poly.type
_entity_poly.pdbx_seq_one_letter_code
_entity_poly.pdbx_strand_id
1 'polypeptide(L)'
;MAYGLCTENQPVKMPEINETPLPSPDQGRPIFQPWHSFDPAHAQWIPTRSSLPGDPVQPVHEKDTSDLVLVTWNIDSGAERAKDRAAALITFITDIEPKVDIVFLQEVSRSALEQILSDDRVRQNWFSSEGGHRSWGTRSFSTATLVSKTRFASHCDPGKSNPSLGPAWRVKYPSRYARDALFCDIFLSSPDESTPSSPITPTRLVNVHLDSLPIKPSFRPQQISILSAFLSAAGRGLVAGDFNPVLEEDANLVEDNGLTDVWKSLRPQDPGYTWGVDGTKRFPPARLDKVAVLGLKPTNIRVLEPQVLEQPSSYIPSPEGFTSTDDVPWSDHHGLLCSFSQSLNDAN
;
A
#
# COMPACT_ATOMS: atom_id res chain seq x y z
N MET A 1 -32.08 8.68 25.78
CA MET A 1 -30.82 8.25 25.16
C MET A 1 -31.13 7.05 24.28
N ALA A 2 -31.35 7.29 23.00
CA ALA A 2 -31.65 6.24 22.03
C ALA A 2 -30.42 6.09 21.13
N TYR A 3 -29.80 4.92 21.16
CA TYR A 3 -28.78 4.53 20.19
C TYR A 3 -29.48 4.35 18.84
N GLY A 4 -29.19 5.24 17.89
CA GLY A 4 -29.65 5.10 16.50
C GLY A 4 -28.87 3.98 15.83
N LEU A 5 -29.51 2.82 15.67
CA LEU A 5 -29.06 1.76 14.78
C LEU A 5 -29.15 2.30 13.34
N CYS A 6 -28.00 2.56 12.71
CA CYS A 6 -27.92 2.75 11.25
C CYS A 6 -28.09 1.38 10.58
N THR A 7 -29.32 0.92 10.45
CA THR A 7 -29.69 -0.17 9.54
C THR A 7 -30.38 0.44 8.32
N GLU A 8 -29.63 0.74 7.27
CA GLU A 8 -30.18 0.80 5.92
C GLU A 8 -29.26 0.05 4.96
N ASN A 9 -29.75 -1.12 4.52
CA ASN A 9 -29.25 -1.83 3.34
C ASN A 9 -29.55 -0.98 2.08
N GLN A 10 -28.78 0.08 1.86
CA GLN A 10 -28.69 0.67 0.53
C GLN A 10 -27.81 -0.23 -0.36
N PRO A 11 -28.21 -0.51 -1.61
CA PRO A 11 -27.38 -1.29 -2.53
C PRO A 11 -26.02 -0.58 -2.69
N VAL A 12 -24.90 -1.28 -2.50
CA VAL A 12 -23.56 -0.73 -2.69
C VAL A 12 -23.44 -0.26 -4.15
N LYS A 13 -23.56 1.05 -4.39
CA LYS A 13 -23.30 1.64 -5.70
C LYS A 13 -21.79 1.55 -5.92
N MET A 14 -21.37 0.85 -6.96
CA MET A 14 -19.95 0.80 -7.34
C MET A 14 -19.49 2.23 -7.64
N PRO A 15 -18.28 2.64 -7.22
CA PRO A 15 -17.74 3.96 -7.57
C PRO A 15 -17.78 4.11 -9.10
N GLU A 16 -18.53 5.11 -9.57
CA GLU A 16 -18.68 5.38 -11.00
C GLU A 16 -17.45 6.14 -11.52
N ILE A 17 -17.05 5.84 -12.76
CA ILE A 17 -15.89 6.41 -13.47
C ILE A 17 -15.91 7.96 -13.51
N ASN A 18 -17.08 8.58 -13.34
CA ASN A 18 -17.31 9.97 -13.69
C ASN A 18 -16.78 11.01 -12.68
N GLU A 19 -16.28 10.59 -11.51
CA GLU A 19 -15.85 11.52 -10.45
C GLU A 19 -14.37 11.40 -10.09
N THR A 20 -13.69 10.32 -10.49
CA THR A 20 -12.27 10.13 -10.24
C THR A 20 -11.43 10.82 -11.34
N PRO A 21 -10.49 11.73 -11.00
CA PRO A 21 -9.60 12.30 -12.00
C PRO A 21 -8.70 11.21 -12.60
N LEU A 22 -8.86 10.92 -13.89
CA LEU A 22 -8.14 9.87 -14.61
C LEU A 22 -7.41 10.47 -15.82
N PRO A 23 -6.23 9.94 -16.20
CA PRO A 23 -5.57 10.36 -17.42
C PRO A 23 -6.34 9.87 -18.65
N SER A 24 -5.84 10.21 -19.84
CA SER A 24 -6.43 9.77 -21.10
C SER A 24 -6.52 8.23 -21.18
N PRO A 25 -7.58 7.65 -21.80
CA PRO A 25 -7.82 6.21 -21.80
C PRO A 25 -6.71 5.34 -22.43
N ASP A 26 -5.83 5.93 -23.24
CA ASP A 26 -4.66 5.28 -23.83
C ASP A 26 -3.61 4.86 -22.79
N GLN A 27 -3.61 5.51 -21.61
CA GLN A 27 -2.70 5.19 -20.50
C GLN A 27 -3.09 3.91 -19.74
N GLY A 28 -4.29 3.37 -19.98
CA GLY A 28 -4.77 2.15 -19.36
C GLY A 28 -6.17 2.30 -18.80
N ARG A 29 -6.93 1.20 -18.85
CA ARG A 29 -8.31 1.18 -18.37
C ARG A 29 -8.37 0.85 -16.87
N PRO A 30 -8.93 1.72 -16.02
CA PRO A 30 -9.14 1.39 -14.61
C PRO A 30 -10.22 0.33 -14.44
N ILE A 31 -9.99 -0.59 -13.52
CA ILE A 31 -10.93 -1.62 -13.08
C ILE A 31 -11.20 -1.36 -11.60
N PHE A 32 -12.29 -0.66 -11.31
CA PHE A 32 -12.69 -0.33 -9.95
C PHE A 32 -13.07 -1.60 -9.16
N GLN A 33 -12.70 -1.61 -7.89
CA GLN A 33 -13.01 -2.67 -6.94
C GLN A 33 -13.43 -2.07 -5.59
N PRO A 34 -14.30 -2.75 -4.83
CA PRO A 34 -14.66 -2.26 -3.52
C PRO A 34 -13.50 -2.43 -2.53
N TRP A 35 -13.48 -1.58 -1.51
CA TRP A 35 -12.82 -1.91 -0.26
C TRP A 35 -13.61 -2.97 0.49
N HIS A 36 -12.96 -3.66 1.42
CA HIS A 36 -13.60 -4.65 2.27
C HIS A 36 -13.36 -4.32 3.73
N SER A 37 -14.39 -4.52 4.56
CA SER A 37 -14.26 -4.56 6.02
C SER A 37 -14.82 -5.87 6.56
N PHE A 38 -14.22 -6.39 7.62
CA PHE A 38 -14.71 -7.59 8.27
C PHE A 38 -15.99 -7.29 9.06
N ASP A 39 -17.05 -8.05 8.77
CA ASP A 39 -18.29 -8.05 9.53
C ASP A 39 -18.25 -9.18 10.57
N PRO A 40 -18.12 -8.86 11.88
CA PRO A 40 -18.06 -9.86 12.93
C PRO A 40 -19.37 -10.62 13.11
N ALA A 41 -20.52 -10.04 12.75
CA ALA A 41 -21.83 -10.68 12.93
C ALA A 41 -21.98 -11.91 12.01
N HIS A 42 -21.41 -11.84 10.81
CA HIS A 42 -21.48 -12.90 9.81
C HIS A 42 -20.13 -13.58 9.56
N ALA A 43 -19.09 -13.21 10.33
CA ALA A 43 -17.72 -13.72 10.22
C ALA A 43 -17.15 -13.70 8.79
N GLN A 44 -17.43 -12.63 8.03
CA GLN A 44 -17.05 -12.51 6.62
C GLN A 44 -16.54 -11.11 6.28
N TRP A 45 -15.69 -11.02 5.26
CA TRP A 45 -15.32 -9.75 4.65
C TRP A 45 -16.42 -9.30 3.69
N ILE A 46 -16.99 -8.12 3.93
CA ILE A 46 -18.03 -7.54 3.09
C ILE A 46 -17.51 -6.32 2.33
N PRO A 47 -18.01 -6.06 1.10
CA PRO A 47 -17.75 -4.81 0.40
C PRO A 47 -18.19 -3.60 1.22
N THR A 48 -17.33 -2.59 1.30
CA THR A 48 -17.56 -1.35 2.04
C THR A 48 -17.46 -0.17 1.07
N ARG A 49 -18.34 0.82 1.26
CA ARG A 49 -18.30 2.05 0.48
C ARG A 49 -17.12 2.92 0.91
N SER A 50 -16.45 3.51 -0.07
CA SER A 50 -15.57 4.65 0.12
C SER A 50 -16.37 5.95 -0.01
N SER A 51 -15.80 7.04 0.51
CA SER A 51 -16.27 8.39 0.19
C SER A 51 -16.06 8.72 -1.30
N LEU A 52 -16.87 9.64 -1.81
CA LEU A 52 -16.77 10.19 -3.15
C LEU A 52 -16.40 11.69 -3.09
N PRO A 53 -15.77 12.24 -4.15
CA PRO A 53 -15.55 13.68 -4.26
C PRO A 53 -16.90 14.42 -4.24
N GLY A 54 -17.19 15.13 -3.15
CA GLY A 54 -18.45 15.89 -2.99
C GLY A 54 -19.41 15.33 -1.94
N ASP A 55 -19.07 14.24 -1.24
CA ASP A 55 -19.80 13.83 -0.05
C ASP A 55 -19.83 14.98 0.98
N PRO A 56 -20.98 15.22 1.65
CA PRO A 56 -21.13 16.32 2.59
C PRO A 56 -20.14 16.19 3.75
N VAL A 57 -19.24 17.16 3.84
CA VAL A 57 -18.31 17.29 4.98
C VAL A 57 -19.11 17.80 6.17
N GLN A 58 -19.11 17.05 7.27
CA GLN A 58 -19.71 17.56 8.51
C GLN A 58 -18.89 18.72 9.07
N PRO A 59 -19.52 19.73 9.68
CA PRO A 59 -18.80 20.83 10.32
C PRO A 59 -17.90 20.29 11.44
N VAL A 60 -16.64 20.71 11.44
CA VAL A 60 -15.58 20.16 12.28
C VAL A 60 -15.06 21.22 13.25
N HIS A 61 -14.65 20.80 14.45
CA HIS A 61 -14.04 21.68 15.45
C HIS A 61 -12.52 21.51 15.60
N GLU A 62 -11.96 20.33 15.26
CA GLU A 62 -10.53 20.05 15.31
C GLU A 62 -10.02 19.29 14.07
N LYS A 63 -8.89 19.73 13.52
CA LYS A 63 -8.27 19.12 12.34
C LYS A 63 -7.09 18.25 12.72
N ASP A 64 -7.06 17.02 12.24
CA ASP A 64 -5.86 16.19 12.33
C ASP A 64 -4.83 16.62 11.30
N THR A 65 -3.70 17.13 11.76
CA THR A 65 -2.59 17.57 10.91
C THR A 65 -1.37 16.67 11.04
N SER A 66 -1.48 15.50 11.68
CA SER A 66 -0.35 14.58 11.81
C SER A 66 0.11 14.11 10.44
N ASP A 67 1.39 13.76 10.32
CA ASP A 67 1.85 13.04 9.14
C ASP A 67 1.09 11.71 9.00
N LEU A 68 0.96 11.25 7.75
CA LEU A 68 0.51 9.91 7.43
C LEU A 68 1.71 8.98 7.30
N VAL A 69 1.54 7.75 7.78
CA VAL A 69 2.60 6.74 7.81
C VAL A 69 2.25 5.56 6.89
N LEU A 70 3.11 5.33 5.91
CA LEU A 70 3.05 4.22 4.97
C LEU A 70 4.13 3.18 5.29
N VAL A 71 3.76 1.91 5.29
CA VAL A 71 4.69 0.79 5.12
C VAL A 71 4.52 0.19 3.74
N THR A 72 5.62 -0.09 3.04
CA THR A 72 5.62 -0.95 1.85
C THR A 72 6.59 -2.12 2.01
N TRP A 73 6.18 -3.32 1.61
CA TRP A 73 6.98 -4.54 1.77
C TRP A 73 6.60 -5.63 0.76
N ASN A 74 7.57 -6.11 -0.02
CA ASN A 74 7.46 -7.38 -0.74
C ASN A 74 7.59 -8.54 0.26
N ILE A 75 6.60 -9.43 0.36
CA ILE A 75 6.54 -10.47 1.40
C ILE A 75 6.90 -11.88 0.92
N ASP A 76 7.61 -11.97 -0.22
CA ASP A 76 8.15 -13.20 -0.81
C ASP A 76 7.10 -14.31 -0.92
N SER A 77 6.41 -14.35 -2.06
CA SER A 77 5.39 -15.36 -2.33
C SER A 77 5.97 -16.76 -2.52
N GLY A 78 7.27 -16.84 -2.83
CA GLY A 78 7.94 -18.07 -3.24
C GLY A 78 8.45 -18.91 -2.07
N ALA A 79 8.75 -18.30 -0.92
CA ALA A 79 9.31 -19.03 0.20
C ALA A 79 8.26 -19.76 1.06
N GLU A 80 8.70 -20.76 1.83
CA GLU A 80 7.85 -21.67 2.62
C GLU A 80 7.18 -21.03 3.84
N ARG A 81 6.21 -21.66 4.51
CA ARG A 81 5.60 -21.08 5.74
C ARG A 81 4.97 -19.68 5.54
N ALA A 82 4.40 -19.43 4.36
CA ALA A 82 3.81 -18.14 3.99
C ALA A 82 2.78 -17.60 5.01
N LYS A 83 2.01 -18.48 5.70
CA LYS A 83 1.07 -18.07 6.75
C LYS A 83 1.82 -17.52 7.97
N ASP A 84 2.75 -18.30 8.53
CA ASP A 84 3.53 -17.90 9.72
C ASP A 84 4.27 -16.57 9.48
N ARG A 85 4.91 -16.43 8.31
CA ARG A 85 5.58 -15.18 7.92
C ARG A 85 4.63 -13.99 7.86
N ALA A 86 3.48 -14.16 7.21
CA ALA A 86 2.48 -13.10 7.12
C ALA A 86 1.95 -12.71 8.51
N ALA A 87 1.71 -13.67 9.41
CA ALA A 87 1.26 -13.40 10.77
C ALA A 87 2.31 -12.62 11.58
N ALA A 88 3.59 -13.00 11.50
CA ALA A 88 4.67 -12.31 12.18
C ALA A 88 4.88 -10.89 11.64
N LEU A 89 4.88 -10.73 10.31
CA LEU A 89 5.00 -9.44 9.65
C LEU A 89 3.83 -8.49 9.99
N ILE A 90 2.59 -8.99 10.01
CA ILE A 90 1.43 -8.19 10.44
C ILE A 90 1.56 -7.77 11.91
N THR A 91 2.01 -8.67 12.78
CA THR A 91 2.29 -8.35 14.20
C THR A 91 3.25 -7.17 14.32
N PHE A 92 4.39 -7.28 13.64
CA PHE A 92 5.39 -6.23 13.62
C PHE A 92 4.82 -4.90 13.12
N ILE A 93 4.14 -4.90 11.96
CA ILE A 93 3.56 -3.68 11.37
C ILE A 93 2.53 -3.02 12.29
N THR A 94 1.75 -3.79 13.04
CA THR A 94 0.74 -3.24 13.96
C THR A 94 1.33 -2.69 15.27
N ASP A 95 2.49 -3.19 15.67
CA ASP A 95 3.12 -2.84 16.94
C ASP A 95 4.16 -1.70 16.82
N ILE A 96 4.67 -1.45 15.61
CA ILE A 96 5.70 -0.43 15.39
C ILE A 96 5.18 1.00 15.59
N GLU A 97 6.12 1.87 15.99
CA GLU A 97 5.91 3.32 16.06
C GLU A 97 6.77 4.07 15.03
N PRO A 98 6.26 5.16 14.43
CA PRO A 98 4.90 5.70 14.61
C PRO A 98 3.83 4.76 14.05
N LYS A 99 2.59 4.83 14.57
CA LYS A 99 1.46 4.04 14.09
C LYS A 99 1.30 4.13 12.58
N VAL A 100 1.15 2.97 11.94
CA VAL A 100 1.01 2.83 10.48
C VAL A 100 -0.43 3.07 10.07
N ASP A 101 -0.62 3.90 9.04
CA ASP A 101 -1.93 4.25 8.51
C ASP A 101 -2.25 3.50 7.23
N ILE A 102 -1.23 3.19 6.43
CA ILE A 102 -1.34 2.57 5.11
C ILE A 102 -0.28 1.46 4.99
N VAL A 103 -0.67 0.28 4.49
CA VAL A 103 0.25 -0.84 4.23
C VAL A 103 0.12 -1.29 2.78
N PHE A 104 1.23 -1.29 2.06
CA PHE A 104 1.37 -1.83 0.71
C PHE A 104 2.17 -3.13 0.75
N LEU A 105 1.53 -4.23 0.36
CA LEU A 105 2.19 -5.51 0.26
C LEU A 105 2.30 -5.94 -1.20
N GLN A 106 3.48 -6.44 -1.57
CA GLN A 106 3.75 -7.10 -2.85
C GLN A 106 4.00 -8.59 -2.60
N GLU A 107 3.82 -9.41 -3.63
CA GLU A 107 3.98 -10.87 -3.52
C GLU A 107 3.13 -11.53 -2.43
N VAL A 108 1.91 -11.02 -2.23
CA VAL A 108 0.97 -11.67 -1.32
C VAL A 108 0.50 -12.95 -1.99
N SER A 109 0.96 -14.10 -1.51
CA SER A 109 0.45 -15.41 -1.94
C SER A 109 -0.97 -15.63 -1.44
N ARG A 110 -1.70 -16.61 -2.02
CA ARG A 110 -3.06 -16.95 -1.55
C ARG A 110 -3.09 -17.33 -0.07
N SER A 111 -2.11 -18.12 0.37
CA SER A 111 -1.99 -18.54 1.77
C SER A 111 -1.66 -17.38 2.69
N ALA A 112 -0.77 -16.47 2.28
CA ALA A 112 -0.49 -15.25 3.04
C ALA A 112 -1.73 -14.37 3.15
N LEU A 113 -2.49 -14.18 2.06
CA LEU A 113 -3.73 -13.41 2.08
C LEU A 113 -4.76 -14.01 3.05
N GLU A 114 -4.96 -15.33 3.00
CA GLU A 114 -5.85 -16.02 3.94
C GLU A 114 -5.46 -15.76 5.39
N GLN A 115 -4.16 -15.80 5.70
CA GLN A 115 -3.68 -15.51 7.04
C GLN A 115 -3.94 -14.05 7.43
N ILE A 116 -3.56 -13.10 6.58
CA ILE A 116 -3.75 -11.65 6.80
C ILE A 116 -5.22 -11.34 7.08
N LEU A 117 -6.14 -11.88 6.26
CA LEU A 117 -7.58 -11.66 6.39
C LEU A 117 -8.20 -12.42 7.57
N SER A 118 -7.49 -13.40 8.13
CA SER A 118 -7.89 -14.13 9.34
C SER A 118 -7.43 -13.47 10.64
N ASP A 119 -6.45 -12.56 10.56
CA ASP A 119 -5.85 -11.91 11.72
C ASP A 119 -6.84 -10.93 12.38
N ASP A 120 -7.04 -11.07 13.68
CA ASP A 120 -8.02 -10.27 14.41
C ASP A 120 -7.66 -8.77 14.43
N ARG A 121 -6.37 -8.42 14.42
CA ARG A 121 -5.93 -7.02 14.37
C ARG A 121 -6.31 -6.38 13.04
N VAL A 122 -6.16 -7.15 11.95
CA VAL A 122 -6.55 -6.73 10.59
C VAL A 122 -8.07 -6.60 10.50
N ARG A 123 -8.81 -7.62 10.91
CA ARG A 123 -10.29 -7.63 10.89
C ARG A 123 -10.88 -6.44 11.66
N GLN A 124 -10.33 -6.14 12.83
CA GLN A 124 -10.82 -5.06 13.69
C GLN A 124 -10.44 -3.69 13.11
N ASN A 125 -9.20 -3.48 12.72
CA ASN A 125 -8.64 -2.13 12.55
C ASN A 125 -8.34 -1.71 11.11
N TRP A 126 -8.52 -2.58 10.12
CA TRP A 126 -8.09 -2.29 8.74
C TRP A 126 -9.20 -2.51 7.70
N PHE A 127 -9.28 -1.60 6.74
CA PHE A 127 -9.90 -1.85 5.44
C PHE A 127 -8.91 -2.60 4.56
N SER A 128 -9.40 -3.53 3.74
CA SER A 128 -8.58 -4.32 2.82
C SER A 128 -9.04 -4.11 1.37
N SER A 129 -8.09 -3.95 0.46
CA SER A 129 -8.39 -3.94 -0.98
C SER A 129 -8.90 -5.30 -1.45
N GLU A 130 -8.54 -6.37 -0.74
CA GLU A 130 -8.89 -7.76 -1.06
C GLU A 130 -9.84 -8.35 0.01
N GLY A 131 -11.00 -8.85 -0.40
CA GLY A 131 -11.88 -9.67 0.45
C GLY A 131 -11.59 -11.17 0.37
N GLY A 132 -10.58 -11.56 -0.41
CA GLY A 132 -10.18 -12.92 -0.73
C GLY A 132 -9.46 -12.96 -2.09
N HIS A 133 -9.03 -14.14 -2.53
CA HIS A 133 -8.22 -14.29 -3.76
C HIS A 133 -9.03 -14.66 -5.02
N ARG A 134 -10.37 -14.63 -4.96
CA ARG A 134 -11.24 -15.06 -6.08
C ARG A 134 -11.01 -14.24 -7.36
N SER A 135 -10.70 -12.96 -7.22
CA SER A 135 -10.44 -12.03 -8.34
C SER A 135 -9.08 -12.25 -9.00
N TRP A 136 -8.19 -13.05 -8.42
CA TRP A 136 -6.81 -13.21 -8.90
C TRP A 136 -6.68 -14.16 -10.09
N GLY A 137 -7.74 -14.90 -10.43
CA GLY A 137 -7.74 -15.83 -11.56
C GLY A 137 -6.70 -16.92 -11.39
N THR A 138 -5.75 -17.01 -12.33
CA THR A 138 -4.65 -17.98 -12.30
C THR A 138 -3.38 -17.48 -11.60
N ARG A 139 -3.35 -16.22 -11.14
CA ARG A 139 -2.18 -15.67 -10.42
C ARG A 139 -1.98 -16.42 -9.09
N SER A 140 -0.73 -16.76 -8.81
CA SER A 140 -0.30 -17.36 -7.53
C SER A 140 -0.17 -16.31 -6.43
N PHE A 141 0.10 -15.07 -6.79
CA PHE A 141 0.21 -13.93 -5.88
C PHE A 141 -0.24 -12.61 -6.51
N SER A 142 -0.48 -11.59 -5.68
CA SER A 142 -0.86 -10.25 -6.10
C SER A 142 -0.31 -9.19 -5.13
N THR A 143 -0.60 -7.92 -5.42
CA THR A 143 -0.46 -6.82 -4.46
C THR A 143 -1.72 -6.72 -3.59
N ALA A 144 -1.57 -6.31 -2.34
CA ALA A 144 -2.68 -6.00 -1.44
C ALA A 144 -2.41 -4.70 -0.68
N THR A 145 -3.46 -3.92 -0.43
CA THR A 145 -3.37 -2.69 0.34
C THR A 145 -4.28 -2.78 1.56
N LEU A 146 -3.76 -2.39 2.72
CA LEU A 146 -4.53 -2.17 3.94
C LEU A 146 -4.53 -0.69 4.30
N VAL A 147 -5.67 -0.18 4.77
CA VAL A 147 -5.82 1.20 5.23
C VAL A 147 -6.49 1.23 6.61
N SER A 148 -5.93 2.00 7.55
CA SER A 148 -6.37 2.05 8.95
C SER A 148 -7.80 2.59 9.08
N LYS A 149 -8.69 1.83 9.73
CA LYS A 149 -10.05 2.31 10.03
C LYS A 149 -10.03 3.47 11.00
N THR A 150 -9.13 3.44 11.99
CA THR A 150 -8.99 4.51 12.99
C THR A 150 -8.68 5.85 12.33
N ARG A 151 -7.91 5.84 11.22
CA ARG A 151 -7.62 7.06 10.47
C ARG A 151 -8.66 7.44 9.44
N PHE A 152 -9.26 6.46 8.75
CA PHE A 152 -10.01 6.72 7.53
C PHE A 152 -11.52 6.42 7.61
N ALA A 153 -12.03 5.95 8.75
CA ALA A 153 -13.47 5.73 8.93
C ALA A 153 -14.19 7.04 9.29
N SER A 154 -15.20 7.39 8.49
CA SER A 154 -15.93 8.67 8.54
C SER A 154 -16.78 8.92 9.80
N HIS A 155 -16.75 8.05 10.82
CA HIS A 155 -17.75 8.05 11.91
C HIS A 155 -17.21 7.88 13.33
N CYS A 156 -15.89 7.84 13.54
CA CYS A 156 -15.36 7.45 14.86
C CYS A 156 -15.23 8.59 15.87
N ASP A 157 -15.28 9.87 15.45
CA ASP A 157 -15.15 10.98 16.39
C ASP A 157 -16.00 12.21 15.95
N PRO A 158 -17.17 12.46 16.56
CA PRO A 158 -17.97 13.65 16.29
C PRO A 158 -17.15 14.91 16.61
N GLY A 159 -16.71 15.63 15.57
CA GLY A 159 -15.99 16.90 15.72
C GLY A 159 -14.55 16.94 15.19
N LYS A 160 -14.02 15.83 14.62
CA LYS A 160 -12.71 15.81 13.93
C LYS A 160 -12.82 15.59 12.42
N SER A 161 -12.05 16.36 11.64
CA SER A 161 -11.91 16.15 10.20
C SER A 161 -10.80 15.12 9.96
N ASN A 162 -11.17 13.85 10.06
CA ASN A 162 -10.24 12.78 9.68
C ASN A 162 -10.14 12.71 8.15
N PRO A 163 -8.97 12.30 7.62
CA PRO A 163 -8.89 11.85 6.25
C PRO A 163 -9.98 10.81 5.94
N SER A 164 -10.57 10.83 4.75
CA SER A 164 -11.56 9.82 4.37
C SER A 164 -11.03 8.88 3.29
N LEU A 165 -11.52 7.64 3.35
CA LEU A 165 -11.19 6.61 2.39
C LEU A 165 -11.85 6.89 1.04
N GLY A 166 -11.08 6.95 -0.05
CA GLY A 166 -11.57 7.08 -1.42
C GLY A 166 -11.61 5.75 -2.17
N PRO A 167 -11.97 5.76 -3.48
CA PRO A 167 -12.11 4.56 -4.29
C PRO A 167 -10.81 3.78 -4.44
N ALA A 168 -10.91 2.48 -4.73
CA ALA A 168 -9.80 1.61 -5.10
C ALA A 168 -10.02 1.01 -6.49
N TRP A 169 -8.95 0.86 -7.27
CA TRP A 169 -9.00 0.28 -8.60
C TRP A 169 -7.65 -0.29 -9.02
N ARG A 170 -7.66 -1.15 -10.04
CA ARG A 170 -6.45 -1.68 -10.67
C ARG A 170 -6.31 -1.16 -12.09
N VAL A 171 -5.08 -0.91 -12.51
CA VAL A 171 -4.74 -0.62 -13.91
C VAL A 171 -3.74 -1.65 -14.39
N LYS A 172 -4.09 -2.33 -15.49
CA LYS A 172 -3.15 -3.20 -16.20
C LYS A 172 -2.30 -2.36 -17.13
N TYR A 173 -1.02 -2.69 -17.19
CA TYR A 173 -0.05 -2.11 -18.12
C TYR A 173 0.77 -3.22 -18.80
N PRO A 174 1.55 -2.91 -19.85
CA PRO A 174 2.46 -3.88 -20.46
C PRO A 174 3.39 -4.52 -19.42
N SER A 175 3.38 -5.85 -19.36
CA SER A 175 4.13 -6.63 -18.36
C SER A 175 4.36 -8.05 -18.83
N ARG A 176 5.55 -8.60 -18.56
CA ARG A 176 5.90 -10.01 -18.78
C ARG A 176 5.33 -10.93 -17.69
N TYR A 177 5.09 -10.38 -16.50
CA TYR A 177 4.68 -11.14 -15.32
C TYR A 177 3.22 -10.89 -14.93
N ALA A 178 2.43 -10.34 -15.86
CA ALA A 178 1.04 -9.95 -15.63
C ALA A 178 0.87 -9.05 -14.39
N ARG A 179 1.83 -8.13 -14.20
CA ARG A 179 1.80 -7.10 -13.17
C ARG A 179 0.70 -6.07 -13.45
N ASP A 180 0.25 -5.44 -12.39
CA ASP A 180 -0.71 -4.34 -12.39
C ASP A 180 -0.32 -3.33 -11.31
N ALA A 181 -0.94 -2.15 -11.36
CA ALA A 181 -0.89 -1.19 -10.28
C ALA A 181 -2.22 -1.17 -9.53
N LEU A 182 -2.16 -1.27 -8.21
CA LEU A 182 -3.30 -1.14 -7.32
C LEU A 182 -3.34 0.30 -6.78
N PHE A 183 -4.33 1.05 -7.23
CA PHE A 183 -4.57 2.42 -6.85
C PHE A 183 -5.60 2.49 -5.74
N CYS A 184 -5.45 3.50 -4.89
CA CYS A 184 -6.54 4.06 -4.15
C CYS A 184 -6.38 5.56 -3.98
N ASP A 185 -7.49 6.26 -3.78
CA ASP A 185 -7.47 7.64 -3.34
C ASP A 185 -7.76 7.72 -1.84
N ILE A 186 -7.16 8.69 -1.18
CA ILE A 186 -7.58 9.18 0.14
C ILE A 186 -7.88 10.67 0.03
N PHE A 187 -8.82 11.16 0.81
CA PHE A 187 -9.19 12.56 0.83
C PHE A 187 -8.68 13.20 2.11
N LEU A 188 -7.83 14.21 1.97
CA LEU A 188 -7.32 14.97 3.11
C LEU A 188 -8.14 16.25 3.25
N SER A 189 -8.44 16.65 4.48
CA SER A 189 -9.19 17.88 4.74
C SER A 189 -8.34 19.10 4.33
N SER A 190 -8.92 20.04 3.58
CA SER A 190 -8.23 21.28 3.17
C SER A 190 -7.92 22.15 4.40
N PRO A 191 -6.79 22.88 4.47
CA PRO A 191 -6.51 23.84 5.54
C PRO A 191 -7.38 25.10 5.48
N ASP A 192 -7.96 25.41 4.32
CA ASP A 192 -8.58 26.70 4.06
C ASP A 192 -10.11 26.57 3.92
N GLU A 193 -10.80 26.71 5.04
CA GLU A 193 -12.28 26.78 5.09
C GLU A 193 -12.83 28.15 4.65
N SER A 194 -11.98 29.14 4.34
CA SER A 194 -12.44 30.46 3.92
C SER A 194 -13.14 30.46 2.56
N THR A 195 -13.05 29.35 1.81
CA THR A 195 -13.82 29.10 0.59
C THR A 195 -14.61 27.78 0.71
N PRO A 196 -15.92 27.83 1.02
CA PRO A 196 -16.81 26.66 1.10
C PRO A 196 -16.98 25.86 -0.20
N SER A 197 -16.25 26.23 -1.27
CA SER A 197 -16.40 25.71 -2.63
C SER A 197 -15.12 25.10 -3.21
N SER A 198 -14.04 24.96 -2.44
CA SER A 198 -12.83 24.31 -2.94
C SER A 198 -13.05 22.79 -3.04
N PRO A 199 -12.97 22.17 -4.23
CA PRO A 199 -13.23 20.75 -4.40
C PRO A 199 -12.20 19.91 -3.61
N ILE A 200 -12.69 18.87 -2.92
CA ILE A 200 -11.83 17.90 -2.24
C ILE A 200 -10.93 17.23 -3.28
N THR A 201 -9.63 17.52 -3.24
CA THR A 201 -8.67 16.94 -4.17
C THR A 201 -8.16 15.60 -3.63
N PRO A 202 -8.26 14.50 -4.39
CA PRO A 202 -7.74 13.20 -3.94
C PRO A 202 -6.22 13.24 -3.80
N THR A 203 -5.72 12.56 -2.76
CA THR A 203 -4.32 12.11 -2.72
C THR A 203 -4.27 10.69 -3.22
N ARG A 204 -3.63 10.49 -4.36
CA ARG A 204 -3.56 9.17 -5.00
C ARG A 204 -2.41 8.36 -4.45
N LEU A 205 -2.68 7.13 -4.06
CA LEU A 205 -1.70 6.18 -3.56
C LEU A 205 -1.66 4.98 -4.50
N VAL A 206 -0.46 4.50 -4.83
CA VAL A 206 -0.27 3.42 -5.81
C VAL A 206 0.67 2.36 -5.29
N ASN A 207 0.15 1.15 -5.07
CA ASN A 207 0.92 -0.03 -4.70
C ASN A 207 1.32 -0.80 -5.97
N VAL A 208 2.63 -1.00 -6.17
CA VAL A 208 3.16 -1.68 -7.36
C VAL A 208 4.16 -2.77 -7.04
N HIS A 209 4.19 -3.75 -7.93
CA HIS A 209 5.32 -4.66 -8.12
C HIS A 209 5.62 -4.64 -9.62
N LEU A 210 6.68 -3.95 -10.03
CA LEU A 210 7.04 -3.79 -11.44
C LEU A 210 7.63 -5.08 -12.03
N ASP A 211 7.89 -5.07 -13.34
CA ASP A 211 8.50 -6.23 -14.01
C ASP A 211 9.86 -6.57 -13.40
N SER A 212 10.02 -7.83 -12.99
CA SER A 212 11.26 -8.35 -12.40
C SER A 212 12.28 -8.72 -13.49
N LEU A 213 13.50 -9.06 -13.06
CA LEU A 213 14.62 -9.55 -13.90
C LEU A 213 15.15 -8.56 -14.96
N PRO A 214 16.44 -8.69 -15.35
CA PRO A 214 17.08 -7.83 -16.35
C PRO A 214 16.76 -8.26 -17.80
N ILE A 215 15.49 -8.26 -18.19
CA ILE A 215 15.05 -8.65 -19.54
C ILE A 215 14.94 -7.42 -20.44
N LYS A 216 15.56 -7.45 -21.63
CA LYS A 216 15.47 -6.40 -22.65
C LYS A 216 14.51 -6.75 -23.79
N PRO A 217 13.68 -5.81 -24.28
CA PRO A 217 13.45 -4.48 -23.71
C PRO A 217 12.72 -4.56 -22.36
N SER A 218 13.04 -3.62 -21.46
CA SER A 218 12.35 -3.45 -20.18
C SER A 218 10.97 -2.82 -20.39
N PHE A 219 9.98 -3.25 -19.61
CA PHE A 219 8.69 -2.55 -19.54
C PHE A 219 8.64 -1.52 -18.41
N ARG A 220 9.57 -1.55 -17.44
CA ARG A 220 9.54 -0.67 -16.25
C ARG A 220 9.46 0.83 -16.58
N PRO A 221 10.18 1.37 -17.59
CA PRO A 221 10.01 2.78 -17.98
C PRO A 221 8.57 3.13 -18.38
N GLN A 222 7.93 2.28 -19.19
CA GLN A 222 6.54 2.48 -19.59
C GLN A 222 5.58 2.29 -18.41
N GLN A 223 5.86 1.32 -17.53
CA GLN A 223 5.05 1.08 -16.34
C GLN A 223 5.01 2.33 -15.46
N ILE A 224 6.17 2.89 -15.08
CA ILE A 224 6.24 4.12 -14.26
C ILE A 224 5.62 5.32 -14.97
N SER A 225 5.80 5.46 -16.28
CA SER A 225 5.19 6.55 -17.05
C SER A 225 3.66 6.56 -16.93
N ILE A 226 3.03 5.39 -17.02
CA ILE A 226 1.59 5.25 -16.78
C ILE A 226 1.25 5.69 -15.35
N LEU A 227 2.00 5.24 -14.33
CA LEU A 227 1.73 5.63 -12.94
C LEU A 227 1.82 7.14 -12.74
N SER A 228 2.86 7.77 -13.31
CA SER A 228 3.05 9.23 -13.23
C SER A 228 1.90 9.99 -13.90
N ALA A 229 1.38 9.50 -15.03
CA ALA A 229 0.20 10.09 -15.66
C ALA A 229 -1.04 10.03 -14.74
N PHE A 230 -1.25 8.90 -14.05
CA PHE A 230 -2.34 8.77 -13.07
C PHE A 230 -2.15 9.66 -11.84
N LEU A 231 -0.92 9.81 -11.33
CA LEU A 231 -0.61 10.74 -10.25
C LEU A 231 -0.83 12.20 -10.68
N SER A 232 -0.39 12.56 -11.88
CA SER A 232 -0.55 13.89 -12.46
C SER A 232 -2.02 14.26 -12.66
N ALA A 233 -2.86 13.30 -13.08
CA ALA A 233 -4.30 13.51 -13.20
C ALA A 233 -4.97 13.83 -11.85
N ALA A 234 -4.46 13.28 -10.74
CA ALA A 234 -4.90 13.62 -9.38
C ALA A 234 -4.23 14.90 -8.84
N GLY A 235 -3.18 15.40 -9.49
CA GLY A 235 -2.38 16.56 -9.06
C GLY A 235 -1.41 16.28 -7.91
N ARG A 236 -1.62 15.21 -7.13
CA ARG A 236 -0.76 14.82 -6.02
C ARG A 236 -0.92 13.34 -5.66
N GLY A 237 0.14 12.77 -5.09
CA GLY A 237 0.12 11.40 -4.62
C GLY A 237 1.49 10.77 -4.46
N LEU A 238 1.49 9.45 -4.28
CA LEU A 238 2.69 8.64 -4.21
C LEU A 238 2.50 7.30 -4.89
N VAL A 239 3.61 6.73 -5.32
CA VAL A 239 3.74 5.32 -5.70
C VAL A 239 4.80 4.68 -4.81
N ALA A 240 4.50 3.48 -4.32
CA ALA A 240 5.41 2.72 -3.49
C ALA A 240 5.30 1.22 -3.73
N GLY A 241 6.39 0.51 -3.51
CA GLY A 241 6.47 -0.93 -3.73
C GLY A 241 7.81 -1.37 -4.28
N ASP A 242 7.83 -2.55 -4.88
CA ASP A 242 9.01 -3.14 -5.50
C ASP A 242 9.13 -2.66 -6.96
N PHE A 243 10.12 -1.80 -7.21
CA PHE A 243 10.37 -1.20 -8.51
C PHE A 243 11.28 -2.07 -9.38
N ASN A 244 11.96 -3.07 -8.81
CA ASN A 244 12.91 -3.92 -9.53
C ASN A 244 13.86 -3.17 -10.50
N PRO A 245 14.58 -2.11 -10.09
CA PRO A 245 15.51 -1.37 -10.96
C PRO A 245 16.79 -2.20 -11.21
N VAL A 246 16.70 -3.21 -12.06
CA VAL A 246 17.74 -4.24 -12.27
C VAL A 246 18.52 -4.06 -13.59
N LEU A 247 18.24 -2.99 -14.35
CA LEU A 247 18.99 -2.57 -15.53
C LEU A 247 19.53 -1.15 -15.34
N GLU A 248 20.58 -0.80 -16.09
CA GLU A 248 21.18 0.54 -16.08
C GLU A 248 20.18 1.64 -16.44
N GLU A 249 19.28 1.37 -17.40
CA GLU A 249 18.20 2.28 -17.78
C GLU A 249 17.20 2.56 -16.65
N ASP A 250 17.20 1.73 -15.60
CA ASP A 250 16.28 1.90 -14.48
C ASP A 250 16.76 2.94 -13.43
N ALA A 251 17.99 3.45 -13.56
CA ALA A 251 18.64 4.29 -12.55
C ALA A 251 17.85 5.57 -12.22
N ASN A 252 17.18 6.13 -13.23
CA ASN A 252 16.42 7.38 -13.15
C ASN A 252 14.91 7.19 -13.42
N LEU A 253 14.37 5.95 -13.28
CA LEU A 253 12.94 5.68 -13.52
C LEU A 253 12.01 6.69 -12.85
N VAL A 254 12.36 7.12 -11.64
CA VAL A 254 11.53 8.01 -10.83
C VAL A 254 11.61 9.44 -11.38
N GLU A 255 12.83 9.95 -11.53
CA GLU A 255 13.11 11.33 -11.93
C GLU A 255 12.72 11.62 -13.38
N ASP A 256 12.96 10.66 -14.29
CA ASP A 256 12.58 10.77 -15.71
C ASP A 256 11.06 10.90 -15.91
N ASN A 257 10.27 10.56 -14.87
CA ASN A 257 8.83 10.66 -14.86
C ASN A 257 8.31 11.83 -13.99
N GLY A 258 9.18 12.78 -13.63
CA GLY A 258 8.80 13.99 -12.88
C GLY A 258 8.40 13.71 -11.42
N LEU A 259 8.77 12.55 -10.89
CA LEU A 259 8.51 12.17 -9.50
C LEU A 259 9.77 12.41 -8.66
N THR A 260 9.57 12.60 -7.35
CA THR A 260 10.69 12.70 -6.39
C THR A 260 10.90 11.36 -5.69
N ASP A 261 12.10 10.78 -5.80
CA ASP A 261 12.50 9.61 -5.01
C ASP A 261 12.72 10.04 -3.54
N VAL A 262 11.86 9.55 -2.64
CA VAL A 262 11.86 9.96 -1.23
C VAL A 262 13.17 9.57 -0.54
N TRP A 263 13.73 8.41 -0.87
CA TRP A 263 14.99 7.96 -0.26
C TRP A 263 16.14 8.87 -0.67
N LYS A 264 16.30 9.13 -1.97
CA LYS A 264 17.35 10.04 -2.46
C LYS A 264 17.20 11.45 -1.89
N SER A 265 15.97 11.93 -1.71
CA SER A 265 15.68 13.26 -1.15
C SER A 265 16.06 13.38 0.33
N LEU A 266 15.67 12.41 1.17
CA LEU A 266 15.88 12.47 2.62
C LEU A 266 17.20 11.84 3.10
N ARG A 267 17.77 10.91 2.33
CA ARG A 267 18.94 10.09 2.69
C ARG A 267 19.95 10.02 1.54
N PRO A 268 20.42 11.15 0.96
CA PRO A 268 21.24 11.16 -0.25
C PRO A 268 22.60 10.44 -0.13
N GLN A 269 23.10 10.24 1.09
CA GLN A 269 24.39 9.59 1.36
C GLN A 269 24.26 8.10 1.72
N ASP A 270 23.03 7.59 1.84
CA ASP A 270 22.76 6.20 2.21
C ASP A 270 22.25 5.46 0.96
N PRO A 271 22.88 4.33 0.57
CA PRO A 271 22.40 3.54 -0.56
C PRO A 271 20.97 3.00 -0.37
N GLY A 272 20.53 2.79 0.87
CA GLY A 272 19.17 2.36 1.20
C GLY A 272 18.81 0.99 0.64
N TYR A 273 19.74 0.04 0.67
CA TYR A 273 19.49 -1.30 0.14
C TYR A 273 18.29 -1.95 0.84
N THR A 274 17.40 -2.52 0.04
CA THR A 274 16.21 -3.23 0.52
C THR A 274 16.22 -4.71 0.14
N TRP A 275 17.23 -5.16 -0.60
CA TRP A 275 17.34 -6.55 -1.00
C TRP A 275 18.81 -6.99 -1.10
N GLY A 276 19.07 -8.25 -0.75
CA GLY A 276 20.38 -8.89 -0.87
C GLY A 276 21.45 -8.39 0.09
N VAL A 277 21.07 -7.71 1.17
CA VAL A 277 21.98 -7.09 2.15
C VAL A 277 22.79 -8.14 2.93
N ASP A 278 22.24 -9.34 3.09
CA ASP A 278 22.88 -10.48 3.75
C ASP A 278 24.01 -11.13 2.92
N GLY A 279 24.19 -10.71 1.66
CA GLY A 279 25.18 -11.26 0.75
C GLY A 279 24.91 -12.70 0.29
N THR A 280 23.74 -13.26 0.60
CA THR A 280 23.40 -14.65 0.24
C THR A 280 22.85 -14.75 -1.18
N LYS A 281 22.51 -13.61 -1.79
CA LYS A 281 21.84 -13.56 -3.08
C LYS A 281 22.81 -13.60 -4.25
N ARG A 282 22.33 -14.14 -5.38
CA ARG A 282 23.09 -14.23 -6.64
C ARG A 282 23.45 -12.86 -7.22
N PHE A 283 22.60 -11.85 -6.97
CA PHE A 283 22.82 -10.49 -7.44
C PHE A 283 23.32 -9.62 -6.28
N PRO A 284 24.13 -8.57 -6.56
CA PRO A 284 24.57 -7.63 -5.53
C PRO A 284 23.41 -7.00 -4.76
N PRO A 285 23.64 -6.52 -3.53
CA PRO A 285 22.64 -5.76 -2.79
C PRO A 285 22.11 -4.58 -3.61
N ALA A 286 20.80 -4.36 -3.55
CA ALA A 286 20.13 -3.34 -4.33
C ALA A 286 18.99 -2.68 -3.56
N ARG A 287 18.65 -1.44 -3.96
CA ARG A 287 17.45 -0.74 -3.49
C ARG A 287 16.32 -1.00 -4.47
N LEU A 288 15.67 -2.15 -4.30
CA LEU A 288 14.57 -2.59 -5.17
C LEU A 288 13.27 -1.86 -4.85
N ASP A 289 13.02 -1.67 -3.57
CA ASP A 289 11.82 -1.05 -3.06
C ASP A 289 12.00 0.46 -2.99
N LYS A 290 10.97 1.20 -3.42
CA LYS A 290 11.00 2.67 -3.46
C LYS A 290 9.70 3.27 -3.01
N VAL A 291 9.78 4.52 -2.55
CA VAL A 291 8.65 5.44 -2.42
C VAL A 291 8.97 6.66 -3.26
N ALA A 292 8.09 6.99 -4.20
CA ALA A 292 8.20 8.18 -5.04
C ALA A 292 6.94 9.03 -4.95
N VAL A 293 7.10 10.35 -4.91
CA VAL A 293 6.01 11.30 -4.65
C VAL A 293 5.85 12.33 -5.75
N LEU A 294 4.61 12.80 -5.91
CA LEU A 294 4.24 13.98 -6.68
C LEU A 294 3.43 14.92 -5.78
N GLY A 295 3.88 16.16 -5.58
CA GLY A 295 3.13 17.17 -4.82
C GLY A 295 2.93 16.87 -3.32
N LEU A 296 3.58 15.82 -2.78
CA LEU A 296 3.58 15.50 -1.35
C LEU A 296 4.93 15.84 -0.72
N LYS A 297 4.89 16.20 0.57
CA LYS A 297 6.08 16.48 1.37
C LYS A 297 6.46 15.25 2.20
N PRO A 298 7.50 14.48 1.83
CA PRO A 298 7.99 13.42 2.70
C PRO A 298 8.72 14.03 3.90
N THR A 299 8.51 13.46 5.08
CA THR A 299 9.09 13.94 6.34
C THR A 299 10.06 12.94 6.97
N ASN A 300 9.87 11.65 6.71
CA ASN A 300 10.77 10.61 7.18
C ASN A 300 10.75 9.39 6.25
N ILE A 301 11.87 8.68 6.18
CA ILE A 301 11.95 7.34 5.57
C ILE A 301 13.04 6.53 6.27
N ARG A 302 12.76 5.24 6.52
CA ARG A 302 13.72 4.26 7.04
C ARG A 302 13.44 2.85 6.53
N VAL A 303 14.49 2.03 6.53
CA VAL A 303 14.42 0.59 6.22
C VAL A 303 13.88 -0.17 7.45
N LEU A 304 13.08 -1.20 7.19
CA LEU A 304 12.58 -2.17 8.17
C LEU A 304 13.17 -3.54 7.83
N GLU A 305 14.06 -4.04 8.68
CA GLU A 305 14.70 -5.34 8.46
C GLU A 305 13.73 -6.49 8.77
N PRO A 306 13.65 -7.53 7.93
CA PRO A 306 12.84 -8.70 8.20
C PRO A 306 13.50 -9.48 9.34
N GLN A 307 12.71 -9.85 10.35
CA GLN A 307 13.18 -10.77 11.36
C GLN A 307 12.97 -12.21 10.91
N VAL A 308 13.49 -13.15 11.69
CA VAL A 308 13.35 -14.59 11.46
C VAL A 308 12.17 -15.12 12.26
N LEU A 309 11.47 -16.11 11.72
CA LEU A 309 10.42 -16.79 12.47
C LEU A 309 10.98 -17.50 13.70
N GLU A 310 10.40 -17.24 14.86
CA GLU A 310 10.75 -17.97 16.09
C GLU A 310 10.47 -19.48 15.90
N GLN A 311 11.42 -20.31 16.32
CA GLN A 311 11.24 -21.76 16.28
C GLN A 311 10.31 -22.21 17.41
N PRO A 312 9.40 -23.18 17.18
CA PRO A 312 8.61 -23.75 18.26
C PRO A 312 9.52 -24.38 19.33
N SER A 313 9.25 -24.10 20.60
CA SER A 313 10.04 -24.58 21.75
C SER A 313 10.08 -26.11 21.93
N SER A 314 9.33 -26.87 21.13
CA SER A 314 9.23 -28.33 21.19
C SER A 314 10.08 -29.07 20.15
N TYR A 315 11.07 -28.41 19.52
CA TYR A 315 11.97 -29.09 18.59
C TYR A 315 12.91 -30.04 19.34
N ILE A 316 12.64 -31.35 19.27
CA ILE A 316 13.56 -32.39 19.73
C ILE A 316 14.53 -32.67 18.56
N PRO A 317 15.85 -32.47 18.71
CA PRO A 317 16.80 -32.77 17.66
C PRO A 317 16.75 -34.25 17.28
N SER A 318 16.58 -34.56 15.99
CA SER A 318 16.74 -35.92 15.46
C SER A 318 18.19 -36.38 15.64
N PRO A 319 18.47 -37.63 16.05
CA PRO A 319 19.83 -38.13 16.28
C PRO A 319 20.72 -38.22 15.03
N GLU A 320 20.15 -38.00 13.84
CA GLU A 320 20.83 -38.15 12.55
C GLU A 320 21.07 -36.77 11.90
N GLY A 321 22.06 -36.04 12.41
CA GLY A 321 23.07 -35.30 11.64
C GLY A 321 22.72 -34.35 10.48
N PHE A 322 21.46 -34.01 10.21
CA PHE A 322 21.06 -32.99 9.24
C PHE A 322 20.02 -32.05 9.84
N THR A 323 20.48 -31.08 10.62
CA THR A 323 19.67 -29.93 11.04
C THR A 323 19.80 -28.85 9.97
N SER A 324 18.98 -28.89 8.93
CA SER A 324 18.62 -27.67 8.20
C SER A 324 17.59 -26.94 9.04
N THR A 325 18.02 -26.38 10.18
CA THR A 325 17.22 -25.42 10.93
C THR A 325 17.41 -24.08 10.25
N ASP A 326 16.88 -23.94 9.03
CA ASP A 326 17.03 -22.70 8.29
C ASP A 326 16.14 -21.66 8.97
N ASP A 327 16.76 -20.64 9.55
CA ASP A 327 16.08 -19.45 10.02
C ASP A 327 15.29 -18.88 8.84
N VAL A 328 13.95 -18.93 8.92
CA VAL A 328 13.09 -18.46 7.83
C VAL A 328 12.82 -16.97 8.06
N PRO A 329 13.44 -16.06 7.28
CA PRO A 329 13.14 -14.63 7.39
C PRO A 329 11.70 -14.37 6.94
N TRP A 330 11.08 -13.30 7.44
CA TRP A 330 9.73 -12.90 7.04
C TRP A 330 9.61 -12.57 5.54
N SER A 331 10.71 -12.12 4.95
CA SER A 331 10.87 -11.84 3.52
C SER A 331 12.36 -11.79 3.19
N ASP A 332 12.72 -11.97 1.92
CA ASP A 332 14.07 -11.64 1.43
C ASP A 332 14.25 -10.15 1.12
N HIS A 333 13.18 -9.36 1.20
CA HIS A 333 13.20 -7.91 1.16
C HIS A 333 13.17 -7.30 2.58
N HIS A 334 13.82 -6.15 2.72
CA HIS A 334 13.54 -5.21 3.77
C HIS A 334 12.35 -4.34 3.37
N GLY A 335 11.53 -3.96 4.34
CA GLY A 335 10.42 -3.02 4.14
C GLY A 335 10.91 -1.57 4.18
N LEU A 336 10.03 -0.66 3.75
CA LEU A 336 10.23 0.78 3.93
C LEU A 336 9.08 1.34 4.77
N LEU A 337 9.43 2.11 5.80
CA LEU A 337 8.49 2.97 6.53
C LEU A 337 8.72 4.41 6.10
N CYS A 338 7.68 5.06 5.60
CA CYS A 338 7.72 6.43 5.09
C CYS A 338 6.63 7.27 5.74
N SER A 339 6.98 8.49 6.16
CA SER A 339 6.03 9.49 6.66
C SER A 339 5.92 10.65 5.67
N PHE A 340 4.71 11.15 5.46
CA PHE A 340 4.47 12.30 4.59
C PHE A 340 3.39 13.22 5.17
N SER A 341 3.57 14.51 4.95
CA SER A 341 2.67 15.52 5.51
C SER A 341 1.34 15.58 4.77
N GLN A 342 0.29 15.90 5.52
CA GLN A 342 -1.02 16.18 4.96
C GLN A 342 -1.09 17.58 4.32
N SER A 343 -0.24 18.51 4.77
CA SER A 343 -0.16 19.86 4.21
C SER A 343 0.44 19.86 2.81
N LEU A 344 -0.03 20.79 1.98
CA LEU A 344 0.56 21.01 0.67
C LEU A 344 1.99 21.51 0.84
N ASN A 345 2.88 21.11 -0.07
CA ASN A 345 4.13 21.86 -0.23
C ASN A 345 3.75 23.27 -0.67
N ASP A 346 4.17 24.27 0.10
CA ASP A 346 4.24 25.64 -0.41
C ASP A 346 5.19 25.59 -1.61
N ALA A 347 4.64 25.69 -2.82
CA ALA A 347 5.43 25.75 -4.03
C ALA A 347 6.23 27.06 -3.99
N ASN A 348 7.56 26.94 -3.98
CA ASN A 348 8.46 28.04 -4.31
C ASN A 348 8.50 28.24 -5.82
#